data_AF-A0A5N7XH61-F1
#
_entry.id   AF-A0A5N7XH61-F1
#
_cell.length_a   1.000
_cell.length_b   1.000
_cell.length_c   1.000
_cell.angle_alpha   90.00
_cell.angle_beta   90.00
_cell.angle_gamma   90.00
#
_symmetry.space_group_name_H-M   'P 1'
#
loop_
_entity.id
_entity.type
_entity.pdbx_description
1 polymer ?
#
loop_
_entity_poly.entity_id
_entity_poly.type
_entity_poly.pdbx_seq_one_letter_code
_entity_poly.pdbx_strand_id
1 'polypeptide(L)'
;MNYQAFPTRQSELLKQARGARTQAEFAKVLKVDRSCLSRYEREQLGAPTTVINHCLGAIAAQMNSQPVETDPIRRALRLTLDATRELEMATSSRHA
;
A
#
# COMPACT_ATOMS: atom_id res chain seq x y z
N MET A 1 -12.45 -1.71 -3.92
CA MET A 1 -11.13 -2.08 -3.38
C MET A 1 -10.18 -0.93 -3.68
N ASN A 2 -9.56 -0.30 -2.67
CA ASN A 2 -8.47 0.64 -2.92
C ASN A 2 -7.24 -0.16 -3.33
N TYR A 3 -6.93 -0.20 -4.62
CA TYR A 3 -5.61 -0.64 -5.09
C TYR A 3 -4.61 0.41 -4.65
N GLN A 4 -4.02 0.23 -3.47
CA GLN A 4 -2.89 1.04 -3.05
C GLN A 4 -1.69 0.56 -3.89
N ALA A 5 -1.41 1.28 -4.98
CA ALA A 5 -0.30 0.96 -5.86
C ALA A 5 1.00 0.87 -5.06
N PHE A 6 1.84 -0.10 -5.39
CA PHE A 6 3.15 -0.20 -4.78
C PHE A 6 3.95 1.06 -5.10
N PRO A 7 4.64 1.66 -4.11
CA PRO A 7 5.43 2.85 -4.36
C PRO A 7 6.57 2.50 -5.31
N THR A 8 6.70 3.28 -6.38
CA THR A 8 7.77 3.15 -7.37
C THR A 8 8.89 4.16 -7.13
N ARG A 9 8.65 5.14 -6.26
CA ARG A 9 9.57 6.22 -5.92
C ARG A 9 9.80 6.34 -4.42
N GLN A 10 10.95 6.92 -4.05
CA GLN A 10 11.29 7.19 -2.65
C GLN A 10 10.22 8.05 -1.98
N SER A 11 9.78 9.13 -2.62
CA SER A 11 8.77 10.03 -2.05
C SER A 11 7.44 9.32 -1.78
N GLU A 12 7.01 8.44 -2.69
CA GLU A 12 5.81 7.61 -2.55
C GLU A 12 5.97 6.64 -1.38
N LEU A 13 7.10 5.93 -1.31
CA LEU A 13 7.42 5.00 -0.22
C LEU A 13 7.35 5.67 1.14
N LEU A 14 7.98 6.85 1.28
CA LEU A 14 8.00 7.59 2.54
C LEU A 14 6.61 8.10 2.92
N LYS A 15 5.86 8.69 1.98
CA LYS A 15 4.51 9.21 2.25
C LYS A 15 3.53 8.09 2.59
N GLN A 16 3.63 6.96 1.90
CA GLN A 16 2.81 5.78 2.15
C GLN A 16 3.13 5.13 3.50
N ALA A 17 4.41 4.96 3.84
CA ALA A 17 4.83 4.45 5.14
C ALA A 17 4.48 5.40 6.31
N ARG A 18 4.48 6.71 6.06
CA ARG A 18 4.06 7.71 7.04
C ARG A 18 2.55 7.67 7.32
N GLY A 19 1.74 7.44 6.28
CA GLY A 19 0.28 7.43 6.37
C GLY A 19 -0.25 8.78 6.90
N ALA A 20 -1.12 8.72 7.90
CA ALA A 20 -1.73 9.91 8.51
C ALA A 20 -0.80 10.67 9.49
N ARG A 21 0.37 10.12 9.83
CA ARG A 21 1.30 10.78 10.75
C ARG A 21 1.85 12.07 10.16
N THR A 22 2.11 13.06 11.00
CA THR A 22 2.82 14.27 10.60
C THR A 22 4.28 13.96 10.30
N GLN A 23 4.96 14.83 9.53
CA GLN A 23 6.40 14.69 9.28
C GLN A 23 7.21 14.72 10.59
N ALA A 24 6.79 15.49 11.59
CA ALA A 24 7.50 15.57 12.86
C ALA A 24 7.43 14.25 13.65
N GLU A 25 6.25 13.62 13.69
CA GLU A 25 6.07 12.33 14.36
C GLU A 25 6.84 11.23 13.63
N PHE A 26 6.76 11.21 12.31
CA PHE A 26 7.44 10.17 11.52
C PHE A 26 8.96 10.31 11.57
N ALA A 27 9.47 11.54 11.59
CA ALA A 27 10.90 11.81 11.78
C ALA A 27 11.42 11.25 13.11
N LYS A 28 10.64 11.37 14.19
CA LYS A 28 10.97 10.77 15.49
C LYS A 28 11.02 9.24 15.43
N VAL A 29 10.07 8.60 14.75
CA VAL A 29 10.06 7.13 14.54
C VAL A 29 11.31 6.68 13.79
N LEU A 30 11.64 7.40 12.71
CA LEU A 30 12.82 7.12 11.88
C LEU A 30 14.14 7.54 12.53
N LYS A 31 14.11 8.25 13.66
CA LYS A 31 15.28 8.86 14.32
C LYS A 31 16.10 9.76 13.39
N VAL A 32 15.41 10.56 12.58
CA VAL A 32 16.01 11.55 11.68
C VAL A 32 15.45 12.94 11.96
N ASP A 33 16.14 13.97 11.50
CA ASP A 33 15.60 15.32 11.56
C ASP A 33 14.40 15.51 10.64
N ARG A 34 13.41 16.29 11.09
CA ARG A 34 12.24 16.66 10.29
C ARG A 34 12.64 17.36 8.97
N SER A 35 13.69 18.17 9.00
CA SER A 35 14.22 18.86 7.81
C SER A 35 14.77 17.87 6.78
N CYS A 36 15.54 16.87 7.23
CA CYS A 36 16.00 15.75 6.42
C CYS A 36 14.84 14.97 5.82
N LEU A 37 13.85 14.58 6.64
CA LEU A 37 12.65 13.89 6.17
C LEU A 37 11.90 14.68 5.10
N SER A 38 11.73 15.98 5.29
CA SER A 38 11.11 16.86 4.30
C SER A 38 11.86 16.86 2.96
N ARG A 39 13.20 16.82 2.98
CA ARG A 39 14.03 16.75 1.76
C ARG A 39 13.93 15.38 1.10
N TYR A 40 13.85 14.30 1.89
CA TYR A 40 13.64 12.94 1.38
C TYR A 40 12.29 12.81 0.68
N GLU A 41 11.20 13.33 1.28
CA GLU A 41 9.85 13.28 0.70
C GLU A 41 9.68 14.14 -0.56
N ARG A 42 10.57 15.12 -0.76
CA ARG A 42 10.65 15.96 -1.97
C ARG A 42 11.72 15.51 -2.95
N GLU A 43 12.39 14.39 -2.68
CA GLU A 43 13.47 13.82 -3.51
C GLU A 43 14.64 14.77 -3.77
N GLN A 44 14.82 15.77 -2.90
CA GLN A 44 15.97 16.68 -2.93
C GLN A 44 17.22 16.06 -2.26
N LEU A 45 17.02 14.97 -1.54
CA LEU A 45 18.08 14.21 -0.90
C LEU A 45 17.69 12.72 -0.91
N GLY A 46 18.65 11.85 -1.18
CA GLY A 46 18.47 10.41 -1.02
C GLY A 46 18.26 10.06 0.45
N ALA A 47 17.23 9.28 0.76
CA ALA A 47 17.02 8.78 2.11
C ALA A 47 18.08 7.73 2.45
N PRO A 48 18.61 7.72 3.68
CA PRO A 48 19.49 6.65 4.14
C PRO A 48 18.83 5.28 3.99
N THR A 49 19.62 4.24 3.73
CA THR A 49 19.11 2.86 3.58
C THR A 49 18.31 2.40 4.80
N THR A 50 18.67 2.86 6.01
CA THR A 50 17.93 2.58 7.25
C THR A 50 16.49 3.08 7.19
N VAL A 51 16.26 4.28 6.63
CA VAL A 51 14.93 4.86 6.43
C VAL A 51 14.15 4.07 5.39
N ILE A 52 14.79 3.74 4.26
CA ILE A 52 14.17 2.95 3.18
C ILE A 52 13.73 1.58 3.70
N ASN A 53 14.61 0.86 4.40
CA ASN A 53 14.31 -0.46 4.95
C ASN A 53 13.17 -0.41 5.98
N HIS A 54 13.14 0.62 6.83
CA HIS A 54 12.03 0.81 7.75
C HIS A 54 10.71 1.04 7.01
N CYS A 55 10.69 1.91 6.00
CA CYS A 55 9.48 2.18 5.21
C CYS A 55 8.99 0.94 4.45
N LEU A 56 9.90 0.16 3.86
CA LEU A 56 9.56 -1.10 3.19
C LEU A 56 8.93 -2.10 4.16
N GLY A 57 9.53 -2.27 5.35
CA GLY A 57 8.96 -3.13 6.40
C GLY A 57 7.57 -2.67 6.85
N ALA A 58 7.37 -1.35 7.00
CA ALA A 58 6.07 -0.80 7.37
C ALA A 58 4.99 -1.06 6.30
N ILE A 59 5.33 -0.97 5.00
CA ILE A 59 4.39 -1.29 3.92
C ILE A 59 4.11 -2.79 3.85
N ALA A 60 5.14 -3.62 3.95
CA ALA A 60 4.97 -5.08 3.96
C ALA A 60 4.07 -5.52 5.12
N ALA A 61 4.25 -4.95 6.31
CA ALA A 61 3.39 -5.19 7.46
C ALA A 61 1.94 -4.78 7.19
N GLN A 62 1.70 -3.61 6.58
CA GLN A 62 0.34 -3.15 6.22
C GLN A 62 -0.35 -4.09 5.23
N MET A 63 0.39 -4.58 4.24
CA MET A 63 -0.11 -5.54 3.26
C MET A 63 -0.44 -6.90 3.87
N ASN A 64 0.43 -7.39 4.76
CA ASN A 64 0.21 -8.64 5.48
C ASN A 64 -0.88 -8.52 6.56
N SER A 65 -1.19 -7.30 7.01
CA SER A 65 -2.27 -7.00 7.94
C SER A 65 -3.62 -6.84 7.25
N GLN A 66 -3.66 -6.82 5.90
CA GLN A 66 -4.94 -7.06 5.23
C GLN A 66 -5.42 -8.44 5.67
N PRO A 67 -6.66 -8.57 6.15
CA PRO A 67 -7.16 -9.86 6.56
C PRO A 67 -7.04 -10.80 5.37
N VAL A 68 -6.12 -11.77 5.47
CA VAL A 68 -6.35 -13.06 4.83
C VAL A 68 -7.75 -13.42 5.28
N GLU A 69 -8.71 -13.40 4.36
CA GLU A 69 -10.11 -13.63 4.70
C GLU A 69 -10.20 -15.10 5.16
N THR A 70 -10.02 -15.30 6.46
CA THR A 70 -9.96 -16.61 7.13
C THR A 70 -11.35 -17.23 7.27
N ASP A 71 -12.40 -16.49 6.91
CA ASP A 71 -13.76 -17.02 6.82
C ASP A 71 -13.93 -17.74 5.47
N PRO A 72 -13.91 -19.10 5.47
CA PRO A 72 -14.00 -19.88 4.24
C PRO A 72 -15.33 -19.65 3.51
N ILE A 73 -16.40 -19.27 4.22
CA ILE A 73 -17.72 -19.03 3.63
C ILE A 73 -17.72 -17.71 2.87
N ARG A 74 -17.18 -16.64 3.46
CA ARG A 74 -17.05 -15.34 2.77
C ARG A 74 -16.13 -15.42 1.57
N ARG A 75 -15.03 -16.17 1.69
CA ARG A 75 -14.14 -16.45 0.55
C ARG A 75 -14.87 -17.19 -0.56
N ALA A 76 -15.61 -18.25 -0.24
CA ALA A 76 -16.37 -19.02 -1.23
C ALA A 76 -17.43 -18.13 -1.91
N LEU A 77 -18.18 -17.35 -1.15
CA LEU A 77 -19.19 -16.42 -1.68
C LEU A 77 -18.58 -15.41 -2.67
N ARG A 78 -17.46 -14.78 -2.31
CA ARG A 78 -16.76 -13.84 -3.20
C ARG A 78 -16.34 -14.49 -4.51
N LEU A 79 -15.73 -15.68 -4.44
CA LEU A 79 -15.32 -16.43 -5.64
C LEU A 79 -16.52 -16.77 -6.53
N THR A 80 -17.66 -17.13 -5.95
CA THR A 80 -18.90 -17.37 -6.72
C THR A 80 -19.38 -16.09 -7.40
N LEU A 81 -19.40 -14.96 -6.69
CA LEU A 81 -19.83 -13.68 -7.25
C LEU A 81 -18.92 -13.21 -8.41
N ASP A 82 -17.61 -13.36 -8.26
CA ASP A 82 -16.65 -13.00 -9.31
C ASP A 82 -16.84 -13.89 -10.56
N ALA A 83 -17.00 -15.20 -10.38
CA ALA A 83 -17.27 -16.13 -11.48
C ALA A 83 -18.59 -15.83 -12.20
N THR A 84 -19.66 -15.48 -11.47
CA THR A 84 -20.92 -15.08 -12.09
C THR A 84 -20.79 -13.79 -12.92
N ARG A 85 -20.02 -12.81 -12.44
CA ARG A 85 -19.79 -11.56 -13.18
C ARG A 85 -19.02 -11.81 -14.48
N GLU A 86 -18.03 -12.71 -14.47
CA GLU A 86 -17.30 -13.09 -15.69
C GLU A 86 -18.21 -13.76 -16.72
N LEU A 87 -19.10 -14.66 -16.28
CA LEU A 87 -20.10 -15.30 -17.14
C LEU A 87 -21.07 -14.28 -17.75
N GLU A 88 -21.54 -13.32 -16.97
CA GLU A 88 -22.42 -12.23 -17.45
C GLU A 88 -21.73 -11.37 -18.52
N MET A 89 -20.45 -11.02 -18.31
CA MET A 89 -19.68 -10.29 -19.32
C MET A 89 -19.47 -11.11 -20.59
N ALA A 90 -19.12 -12.39 -20.46
CA ALA A 90 -18.90 -13.28 -21.60
C ALA A 90 -20.19 -13.51 -22.41
N THR A 91 -21.32 -13.69 -21.73
CA THR A 91 -22.63 -13.87 -22.40
C THR A 91 -23.14 -12.58 -23.03
N SER A 92 -22.93 -11.43 -22.37
CA SER A 92 -23.28 -10.12 -22.94
C SER A 92 -22.45 -9.77 -24.17
N SER A 93 -21.17 -10.16 -24.21
CA SER A 93 -20.29 -9.95 -25.37
C SER A 93 -20.60 -10.85 -26.57
N ARG A 94 -21.40 -11.90 -26.39
CA ARG A 94 -21.73 -12.90 -27.41
C ARG A 94 -23.03 -12.60 -28.17
N HIS A 95 -23.78 -11.59 -27.72
CA HIS A 95 -25.06 -11.15 -28.30
C HIS A 95 -25.00 -9.73 -28.92
N ALA A 96 -23.80 -9.16 -29.03
CA ALA A 96 -23.50 -7.95 -29.80
C ALA A 96 -22.79 -8.33 -31.11
#